data_AF-A0A2M7DDU7-F1
#
_entry.id   AF-A0A2M7DDU7-F1
#
_cell.length_a   1.000
_cell.length_b   1.000
_cell.length_c   1.000
_cell.angle_alpha   90.00
_cell.angle_beta   90.00
_cell.angle_gamma   90.00
#
_symmetry.space_group_name_H-M   'P 1'
#
loop_
_entity.id
_entity.type
_entity.pdbx_description
1 polymer ?
#
loop_
_entity_poly.entity_id
_entity_poly.type
_entity_poly.pdbx_seq_one_letter_code
_entity_poly.pdbx_strand_id
1 'polypeptide(L)'
;MNIEKIQHKYFAKTTIEEDQPVLDFLKKLNSGSHYNYLEAGAGLGRFAKLVKNNFRNLNVSCLEINEQLHKDLIATGLKSFLGSIRKMPFQ
;
A
#
# COMPACT_ATOMS: atom_id res chain seq x y z
N MET A 1 -17.03 23.11 18.48
CA MET A 1 -16.84 22.43 17.18
C MET A 1 -15.34 22.24 17.00
N ASN A 2 -14.81 21.04 17.25
CA ASN A 2 -13.36 20.80 17.32
C ASN A 2 -12.72 20.72 15.94
N ILE A 3 -11.65 21.49 15.73
CA ILE A 3 -10.81 21.51 14.51
C ILE A 3 -10.31 20.10 14.16
N GLU A 4 -9.98 19.29 15.16
CA GLU A 4 -9.56 17.89 15.00
C GLU A 4 -10.60 17.02 14.28
N LYS A 5 -11.89 17.17 14.61
CA LYS A 5 -12.97 16.41 13.95
C LYS A 5 -13.12 16.78 12.48
N ILE A 6 -12.82 18.03 12.12
CA ILE A 6 -12.86 18.49 10.73
C ILE A 6 -11.70 17.88 9.96
N GLN A 7 -10.46 18.00 10.47
CA GLN A 7 -9.28 17.40 9.84
C GLN A 7 -9.44 15.90 9.61
N HIS A 8 -9.83 15.13 10.63
CA HIS A 8 -10.04 13.68 10.50
C HIS A 8 -11.07 13.30 9.42
N LYS A 9 -12.16 14.08 9.29
CA LYS A 9 -13.20 13.81 8.28
C LYS A 9 -12.73 14.11 6.86
N TYR A 10 -11.93 15.16 6.67
CA TYR A 10 -11.34 15.48 5.37
C TYR A 10 -10.28 14.43 4.96
N PHE A 11 -9.37 14.05 5.87
CA PHE A 11 -8.36 13.03 5.60
C PHE A 11 -8.96 11.68 5.23
N ALA A 12 -10.03 11.24 5.91
CA ALA A 12 -10.67 9.97 5.59
C ALA A 12 -11.34 10.00 4.20
N LYS A 13 -11.94 11.14 3.81
CA LYS A 13 -12.63 11.27 2.53
C LYS A 13 -11.64 11.36 1.36
N THR A 14 -10.57 12.16 1.48
CA THR A 14 -9.54 12.27 0.43
C THR A 14 -8.81 10.95 0.22
N THR A 15 -8.52 10.21 1.29
CA THR A 15 -7.82 8.92 1.18
C THR A 15 -8.62 7.90 0.35
N ILE A 16 -9.95 7.84 0.55
CA ILE A 16 -10.81 6.93 -0.22
C ILE A 16 -10.88 7.37 -1.69
N GLU A 17 -10.99 8.67 -1.94
CA GLU A 17 -11.05 9.23 -3.30
C GLU A 17 -9.73 9.03 -4.07
N GLU A 18 -8.57 9.11 -3.41
CA GLU A 18 -7.24 8.86 -4.00
C GLU A 18 -6.99 7.37 -4.29
N ASP A 19 -7.46 6.49 -3.42
CA ASP A 19 -7.28 5.04 -3.55
C ASP A 19 -8.12 4.42 -4.68
N GLN A 20 -9.32 4.96 -4.89
CA GLN A 20 -10.35 4.34 -5.72
C GLN A 20 -9.91 4.08 -7.17
N PRO A 21 -9.24 5.02 -7.88
CA PRO A 21 -8.75 4.77 -9.24
C PRO A 21 -7.78 3.59 -9.33
N VAL A 22 -6.91 3.44 -8.32
CA VAL A 22 -5.94 2.33 -8.27
C VAL A 22 -6.67 1.00 -8.01
N LEU A 23 -7.61 0.98 -7.07
CA LEU A 23 -8.43 -0.21 -6.82
C LEU A 23 -9.22 -0.64 -8.05
N ASP A 24 -9.79 0.30 -8.81
CA ASP A 24 -10.54 -0.02 -10.02
C ASP A 24 -9.64 -0.52 -11.16
N PHE A 25 -8.41 -0.03 -11.25
CA PHE A 25 -7.40 -0.62 -12.12
C PHE A 25 -7.05 -2.06 -11.71
N LEU A 26 -6.77 -2.30 -10.42
CA LEU A 26 -6.42 -3.63 -9.92
C LEU A 26 -7.56 -4.66 -10.10
N LYS A 27 -8.82 -4.24 -9.98
CA LYS A 27 -10.00 -5.10 -10.27
C LYS A 27 -9.98 -5.64 -11.70
N LYS A 28 -9.53 -4.84 -12.69
CA LYS A 28 -9.44 -5.27 -14.09
C LYS A 28 -8.40 -6.38 -14.29
N LEU A 29 -7.40 -6.47 -13.42
CA LEU A 29 -6.35 -7.50 -13.45
C LEU A 29 -6.75 -8.80 -12.75
N ASN A 30 -7.85 -8.82 -12.00
CA ASN A 30 -8.27 -9.96 -11.16
C ASN A 30 -8.84 -11.17 -11.96
N SER A 31 -8.71 -11.18 -13.29
CA SER A 31 -9.42 -12.09 -14.20
C SER A 31 -8.60 -13.27 -14.75
N GLY A 32 -7.42 -13.60 -14.22
CA GLY A 32 -6.81 -14.90 -14.57
C GLY A 32 -5.34 -15.14 -14.26
N SER A 33 -4.55 -14.12 -13.94
CA SER A 33 -3.10 -14.29 -13.69
C SER A 33 -2.70 -13.86 -12.29
N HIS A 34 -1.68 -14.53 -11.75
CA HIS A 34 -1.01 -14.11 -10.53
C HIS A 34 0.03 -13.04 -10.88
N TYR A 35 -0.01 -11.91 -10.17
CA TYR A 35 0.92 -10.80 -10.40
C TYR A 35 1.73 -10.51 -9.13
N ASN A 36 2.98 -10.08 -9.31
CA ASN A 36 3.74 -9.47 -8.23
C ASN A 36 3.37 -7.99 -8.14
N TYR A 37 3.00 -7.54 -6.94
CA TYR A 37 2.67 -6.14 -6.66
C TYR A 37 3.70 -5.60 -5.66
N LEU A 38 4.31 -4.46 -6.00
CA LEU A 38 5.27 -3.76 -5.15
C LEU A 38 4.76 -2.35 -4.84
N GLU A 39 4.56 -2.04 -3.57
CA GLU A 39 4.27 -0.69 -3.10
C GLU A 39 5.55 -0.01 -2.62
N ALA A 40 5.99 1.01 -3.35
CA ALA A 40 7.14 1.82 -2.97
C ALA A 40 6.73 2.99 -2.08
N GLY A 41 7.39 3.17 -0.94
CA GLY A 41 7.01 4.20 0.05
C GLY A 41 5.73 3.83 0.79
N ALA A 42 5.62 2.56 1.21
CA ALA A 42 4.39 2.04 1.82
C ALA A 42 4.07 2.67 3.19
N GLY A 43 5.03 3.31 3.86
CA GLY A 43 4.83 3.89 5.18
C GLY A 43 4.38 2.83 6.20
N LEU A 44 3.18 2.99 6.77
CA LEU A 44 2.57 2.02 7.71
C LEU A 44 1.78 0.89 6.99
N GLY A 45 1.78 0.88 5.66
CA GLY A 45 1.20 -0.19 4.83
C GLY A 45 -0.32 -0.19 4.77
N ARG A 46 -0.97 0.98 4.94
CA ARG A 46 -2.43 1.12 4.88
C ARG A 46 -2.97 0.59 3.55
N PHE A 47 -2.41 1.06 2.44
CA PHE A 47 -2.88 0.69 1.11
C PHE A 47 -2.42 -0.71 0.72
N ALA A 48 -1.17 -1.07 0.98
CA ALA A 48 -0.68 -2.44 0.78
C ALA A 48 -1.55 -3.51 1.47
N LYS A 49 -2.00 -3.27 2.71
CA LYS A 49 -2.95 -4.15 3.41
C LYS A 49 -4.30 -4.21 2.71
N LEU A 50 -4.82 -3.07 2.29
CA LEU A 50 -6.09 -3.00 1.56
C LEU A 50 -5.99 -3.84 0.27
N VAL A 51 -4.92 -3.68 -0.50
CA VAL A 51 -4.67 -4.45 -1.73
C VAL A 51 -4.56 -5.94 -1.43
N LYS A 52 -3.73 -6.33 -0.45
CA LYS A 52 -3.55 -7.75 -0.06
C LYS A 52 -4.86 -8.42 0.35
N ASN A 53 -5.74 -7.69 1.05
CA ASN A 53 -7.01 -8.22 1.54
C ASN A 53 -8.08 -8.34 0.44
N ASN A 54 -8.04 -7.48 -0.58
CA ASN A 54 -9.05 -7.43 -1.64
C ASN A 54 -8.67 -8.25 -2.88
N PHE A 55 -7.38 -8.51 -3.12
CA PHE A 55 -6.91 -9.13 -4.36
C PHE A 55 -5.99 -10.33 -4.09
N ARG A 56 -6.58 -11.54 -4.08
CA ARG A 56 -5.85 -12.78 -3.79
C ARG A 56 -4.84 -13.18 -4.86
N ASN A 57 -5.01 -12.71 -6.09
CA ASN A 57 -4.10 -12.98 -7.20
C ASN A 57 -2.86 -12.07 -7.18
N LEU A 58 -2.75 -11.12 -6.24
CA LEU A 58 -1.61 -10.24 -6.11
C LEU A 58 -0.69 -10.71 -4.97
N ASN A 59 0.56 -11.00 -5.30
CA ASN A 59 1.62 -11.21 -4.34
C ASN A 59 2.17 -9.84 -3.89
N VAL A 60 1.62 -9.32 -2.79
CA VAL A 60 1.91 -7.98 -2.29
C VAL A 60 3.21 -7.93 -1.50
N SER A 61 4.09 -7.01 -1.89
CA SER A 61 5.32 -6.65 -1.19
C SER A 61 5.47 -5.14 -1.08
N CYS A 62 6.22 -4.69 -0.08
CA CYS A 62 6.49 -3.27 0.18
C CYS A 62 7.99 -2.97 0.02
N LEU A 63 8.31 -1.74 -0.37
CA LEU A 63 9.65 -1.18 -0.30
C LEU A 63 9.60 0.10 0.55
N GLU A 64 10.42 0.16 1.58
CA GLU A 64 10.49 1.31 2.48
C GLU A 64 11.95 1.70 2.73
N ILE A 65 12.25 2.99 2.74
CA ILE A 65 13.59 3.51 2.98
C ILE A 65 13.85 3.74 4.47
N ASN A 66 12.79 4.01 5.24
CA ASN A 66 12.87 4.19 6.67
C ASN A 66 12.89 2.83 7.39
N GLU A 67 13.95 2.58 8.16
CA GLU A 67 14.15 1.31 8.86
C GLU A 67 13.04 1.00 9.88
N GLN A 68 12.54 2.00 10.60
CA GLN A 68 11.49 1.79 11.59
C GLN A 68 10.16 1.43 10.92
N LEU A 69 9.76 2.17 9.88
CA LEU A 69 8.54 1.86 9.12
C LEU A 69 8.64 0.49 8.45
N HIS A 70 9.82 0.10 7.97
CA HIS A 70 10.07 -1.25 7.47
C HIS A 70 9.81 -2.33 8.53
N LYS A 71 10.32 -2.14 9.76
CA LYS A 71 10.06 -3.06 10.88
C LYS A 71 8.57 -3.13 11.23
N ASP A 72 7.91 -1.98 11.27
CA ASP A 72 6.47 -1.89 11.57
C ASP A 72 5.63 -2.60 10.49
N LEU A 73 6.00 -2.50 9.21
CA LEU A 73 5.38 -3.24 8.11
C LEU A 73 5.49 -4.75 8.31
N ILE A 74 6.69 -5.26 8.62
CA ILE A 74 6.92 -6.69 8.86
C ILE A 74 6.08 -7.19 10.04
N ALA A 75 6.03 -6.43 11.13
CA ALA A 75 5.22 -6.76 12.31
C ALA A 75 3.73 -6.90 11.99
N THR A 76 3.26 -6.28 10.91
CA THR A 76 1.87 -6.38 10.45
C THR A 76 1.62 -7.55 9.48
N GLY A 77 2.61 -8.41 9.24
CA GLY A 77 2.52 -9.56 8.35
C GLY A 77 2.62 -9.22 6.86
N LEU A 78 3.10 -8.03 6.52
CA LEU A 78 3.43 -7.65 5.15
C LEU A 78 4.87 -8.06 4.82
N LYS A 79 5.09 -8.56 3.60
CA LYS A 79 6.44 -8.72 3.05
C LYS A 79 6.99 -7.33 2.74
N SER A 80 8.15 -6.99 3.29
CA SER A 80 8.77 -5.67 3.11
C SER A 80 10.27 -5.81 2.82
N PHE A 81 10.81 -4.87 2.04
CA PHE A 81 12.22 -4.72 1.75
C PHE A 81 12.69 -3.34 2.23
N LEU A 82 13.87 -3.28 2.87
CA LEU A 82 14.50 -2.03 3.24
C LEU A 82 15.37 -1.53 2.07
N GLY A 83 15.03 -0.39 1.48
CA GLY A 83 15.81 0.15 0.38
C GLY A 83 15.18 1.35 -0.33
N SER A 84 15.95 1.94 -1.24
CA SER A 84 15.47 3.01 -2.11
C SER A 84 15.02 2.44 -3.45
N ILE A 85 13.86 2.91 -3.94
CA ILE A 85 13.35 2.56 -5.27
C ILE A 85 14.37 2.89 -6.38
N ARG A 86 15.21 3.91 -6.17
CA ARG A 86 16.26 4.34 -7.10
C ARG A 86 17.42 3.36 -7.23
N LYS A 87 17.56 2.42 -6.29
CA LYS A 87 18.63 1.41 -6.24
C LYS A 87 18.09 0.00 -6.42
N MET A 88 16.78 -0.15 -6.66
CA MET A 88 16.17 -1.46 -6.78
C MET A 88 16.45 -2.03 -8.18
N PRO A 89 17.02 -3.24 -8.30
CA PRO A 89 17.19 -3.88 -9.60
C PRO A 89 15.83 -4.37 -10.08
N PHE A 90 15.21 -3.66 -11.01
CA PHE A 90 14.08 -4.17 -11.77
C PHE A 90 14.65 -5.05 -12.89
N GLN A 91 14.37 -6.35 -12.83
CA GLN A 91 14.65 -7.31 -13.90
C GLN A 91 13.36 -7.60 -14.67
#